data_AF-A0AAW1FTD8-F1
#
_entry.id   AF-A0AAW1FTD8-F1
#
_cell.length_a   1.000
_cell.length_b   1.000
_cell.length_c   1.000
_cell.angle_alpha   90.00
_cell.angle_beta   90.00
_cell.angle_gamma   90.00
#
_symmetry.space_group_name_H-M   'P 1'
#
loop_
_entity.id
_entity.type
_entity.pdbx_description
1 polymer ?
#
loop_
_entity_poly.entity_id
_entity_poly.type
_entity_poly.pdbx_seq_one_letter_code
_entity_poly.pdbx_strand_id
1 'polypeptide(L)'
;MCNKCQTKGATAGCEVKRCKKSYHYPCAVRHRAEIVEDAVKGKYVSALISVLSWLELLAAGAAAWRLFAANRRWFRAVRERVFKRCSSSCSHSTTRSTMSKKLLVDADCGLDDAQAIMLALAAPNVELLGITCVHGNTTVENVCKNILRVLQVCSKLEIPVFKGAAKPILGNSIDAGHFHGQDGLGDAPDPNAPGLDLVQKEGAVSAMIRIVNENPGEVSLVALAPLTNLALAVKMDPSLPSKLRGLYIMGGNTESRGNTTVCGEFNFTADPEAAYIVLNDYQCPTYLACWEFTCYSKLPWEFCDDWLAQDTDKARFMARVFRHRIEASQSERLQKDLAAGFVSCDSYAMAAAVDDSFITESDRYPVSVELTGTYTRGMMVMDTVGFLKKAHKACIMKKVDMEKFKQMMMAALK
;
A
#
# COMPACT_ATOMS: atom_id res chain seq x y z
N MET A 1 -58.43 6.97 -33.60
CA MET A 1 -58.79 8.40 -33.58
C MET A 1 -57.56 9.19 -33.15
N CYS A 2 -57.17 10.16 -34.00
CA CYS A 2 -56.27 11.29 -33.75
C CYS A 2 -56.41 11.87 -32.32
N ASN A 3 -55.48 12.56 -31.67
CA ASN A 3 -54.61 13.61 -32.18
C ASN A 3 -53.72 14.18 -31.05
N LYS A 4 -52.65 14.87 -31.48
CA LYS A 4 -51.83 15.82 -30.72
C LYS A 4 -52.61 17.08 -30.31
N CYS A 5 -52.12 17.80 -29.28
CA CYS A 5 -52.02 19.28 -29.18
C CYS A 5 -51.24 19.59 -27.88
N GLN A 6 -49.97 20.01 -27.88
CA GLN A 6 -49.40 21.33 -28.25
C GLN A 6 -50.03 22.56 -27.55
N THR A 7 -49.14 23.25 -26.81
CA THR A 7 -48.89 24.70 -26.76
C THR A 7 -49.59 25.63 -25.76
N LYS A 8 -48.70 26.32 -25.01
CA LYS A 8 -48.61 27.76 -24.71
C LYS A 8 -49.53 28.39 -23.63
N GLY A 9 -48.86 28.92 -22.59
CA GLY A 9 -48.78 30.38 -22.40
C GLY A 9 -49.47 31.00 -21.18
N ALA A 10 -48.68 31.83 -20.47
CA ALA A 10 -49.04 33.08 -19.79
C ALA A 10 -49.54 33.07 -18.31
N THR A 11 -48.61 33.48 -17.43
CA THR A 11 -48.68 34.57 -16.43
C THR A 11 -49.93 34.80 -15.57
N ALA A 12 -49.79 34.59 -14.25
CA ALA A 12 -50.16 35.48 -13.12
C ALA A 12 -49.69 34.75 -11.84
N GLY A 13 -48.84 35.29 -10.96
CA GLY A 13 -49.10 36.47 -10.15
C GLY A 13 -49.81 36.06 -8.83
N CYS A 14 -49.06 35.52 -7.86
CA CYS A 14 -49.53 35.48 -6.46
C CYS A 14 -48.36 35.45 -5.48
N GLU A 15 -48.27 36.50 -4.66
CA GLU A 15 -47.33 36.73 -3.58
C GLU A 15 -47.62 35.82 -2.38
N VAL A 16 -46.61 35.20 -1.76
CA VAL A 16 -46.62 34.90 -0.31
C VAL A 16 -45.21 35.02 0.30
N LYS A 17 -44.99 36.17 0.93
CA LYS A 17 -44.29 36.42 2.22
C LYS A 17 -43.01 35.62 2.56
N ARG A 18 -41.87 36.31 2.41
CA ARG A 18 -40.60 36.03 3.13
C ARG A 18 -40.79 36.19 4.64
N CYS A 19 -40.55 35.13 5.40
CA CYS A 19 -40.37 35.19 6.85
C CYS A 19 -38.86 35.27 7.15
N LYS A 20 -38.38 36.45 7.58
CA LYS A 20 -37.04 36.64 8.15
C LYS A 20 -37.06 36.13 9.60
N LYS A 21 -36.27 35.12 9.91
CA LYS A 21 -35.81 34.86 11.29
C LYS A 21 -34.29 34.75 11.28
N SER A 22 -33.67 35.82 11.75
CA SER A 22 -32.25 35.96 12.02
C SER A 22 -31.93 35.18 13.30
N TYR A 23 -31.03 34.20 13.23
CA TYR A 23 -30.39 33.61 14.41
C TYR A 23 -28.95 34.10 14.47
N HIS A 24 -28.68 34.93 15.49
CA HIS A 24 -27.34 35.35 15.86
C HIS A 24 -26.64 34.22 16.62
N TYR A 25 -25.48 33.78 16.12
CA TYR A 25 -24.46 33.07 16.90
C TYR A 25 -23.25 34.00 17.06
N PRO A 26 -22.72 34.20 18.28
CA PRO A 26 -21.52 35.02 18.47
C PRO A 26 -20.27 34.19 18.16
N CYS A 27 -19.47 34.70 17.22
CA CYS A 27 -18.12 34.23 16.95
C CYS A 27 -17.18 34.84 18.01
N ALA A 28 -16.63 34.00 18.88
CA ALA A 28 -15.48 34.30 19.69
C ALA A 28 -14.21 34.05 18.86
N VAL A 29 -13.24 34.98 18.88
CA VAL A 29 -11.77 34.75 18.86
C VAL A 29 -11.02 36.09 18.63
N ARG A 30 -9.89 36.22 19.34
CA ARG A 30 -8.76 37.20 19.24
C ARG A 30 -8.88 38.52 20.01
N HIS A 31 -8.22 38.61 21.17
CA HIS A 31 -6.82 39.09 21.28
C HIS A 31 -6.42 39.19 22.76
N ARG A 32 -5.40 38.45 23.21
CA ARG A 32 -4.51 38.86 24.30
C ARG A 32 -3.11 38.30 24.04
N ALA A 33 -2.20 39.21 23.72
CA ALA A 33 -0.77 39.03 23.87
C ALA A 33 -0.35 40.16 24.80
N GLU A 34 0.12 39.83 26.00
CA GLU A 34 0.94 40.71 26.82
C GLU A 34 1.75 39.85 27.77
N ILE A 35 3.04 40.15 27.81
CA ILE A 35 4.17 39.37 28.31
C ILE A 35 4.79 40.19 29.44
N VAL A 36 5.07 39.50 30.56
CA VAL A 36 6.12 39.74 31.58
C VAL A 36 5.97 40.94 32.52
N GLU A 37 5.82 40.65 33.82
CA GLU A 37 6.72 41.13 34.89
C GLU A 37 6.43 40.44 36.25
N ASP A 38 7.48 40.32 37.07
CA ASP A 38 7.52 40.08 38.51
C ASP A 38 7.34 38.68 39.13
N ALA A 39 8.49 38.03 39.42
CA ALA A 39 8.70 37.24 40.65
C ALA A 39 10.20 36.96 40.93
N VAL A 40 11.02 37.98 41.23
CA VAL A 40 12.34 37.77 41.86
C VAL A 40 12.60 38.83 42.92
N LYS A 41 12.08 38.64 44.14
CA LYS A 41 12.63 39.23 45.38
C LYS A 41 12.40 38.32 46.59
N GLY A 42 13.51 37.87 47.19
CA GLY A 42 13.58 37.22 48.50
C GLY A 42 13.90 35.72 48.41
N LYS A 43 14.94 35.17 49.03
CA LYS A 43 15.76 35.62 50.16
C LYS A 43 17.12 34.89 50.11
N TYR A 44 18.19 35.66 50.31
CA TYR A 44 19.44 35.18 50.90
C TYR A 44 19.21 34.93 52.40
N VAL A 45 19.66 33.79 52.95
CA VAL A 45 20.38 33.66 54.24
C VAL A 45 21.04 32.27 54.27
N SER A 46 22.29 32.22 54.75
CA SER A 46 23.05 31.06 55.25
C SER A 46 23.98 30.31 54.29
N ALA A 47 25.09 30.97 53.94
CA ALA A 47 26.39 30.32 53.83
C ALA A 47 27.01 30.11 55.22
N LEU A 48 27.98 29.18 55.31
CA LEU A 48 28.78 28.73 56.46
C LEU A 48 28.22 27.56 57.29
N ILE A 49 28.66 26.35 56.93
CA ILE A 49 29.26 25.34 57.85
C ILE A 49 30.08 24.36 56.99
N SER A 50 31.40 24.27 57.29
CA SER A 50 32.39 23.19 57.01
C SER A 50 32.57 22.71 55.56
N VAL A 51 33.70 22.83 54.82
CA VAL A 51 35.13 22.74 55.17
C VAL A 51 35.39 21.76 56.30
N LEU A 52 35.11 20.46 56.08
CA LEU A 52 35.67 19.31 56.81
C LEU A 52 35.16 17.98 56.20
N SER A 53 35.42 17.71 54.92
CA SER A 53 35.24 16.34 54.37
C SER A 53 36.15 15.95 53.20
N TRP A 54 37.17 16.76 52.90
CA TRP A 54 38.07 16.51 51.76
C TRP A 54 39.29 15.63 52.08
N LEU A 55 39.37 15.07 53.30
CA LEU A 55 40.46 14.16 53.70
C LEU A 55 40.03 12.69 53.89
N GLU A 56 38.74 12.37 53.80
CA GLU A 56 38.26 10.96 53.86
C GLU A 56 38.03 10.32 52.49
N LEU A 57 37.96 11.12 51.40
CA LEU A 57 37.79 10.60 50.03
C LEU A 57 39.09 10.12 49.36
N LEU A 58 40.27 10.45 49.91
CA LEU A 58 41.56 10.01 49.37
C LEU A 58 42.06 8.68 49.98
N ALA A 59 41.46 8.21 51.08
CA ALA A 59 41.80 6.92 51.69
C ALA A 59 41.02 5.73 51.08
N ALA A 60 39.86 5.98 50.45
CA ALA A 60 39.04 4.93 49.81
C ALA A 60 39.56 4.48 48.42
N GLY A 61 40.39 5.29 47.76
CA GLY A 61 40.92 5.00 46.42
C GLY A 61 42.06 3.97 46.37
N ALA A 62 42.81 3.81 47.47
CA ALA A 62 44.00 2.94 47.51
C ALA A 62 43.67 1.46 47.83
N ALA A 63 42.51 1.18 48.43
CA ALA A 63 42.04 -0.18 48.73
C ALA A 63 41.38 -0.87 47.51
N ALA A 64 40.75 -0.10 46.61
CA ALA A 64 40.07 -0.63 45.43
C ALA A 64 41.05 -1.12 44.34
N TRP A 65 42.26 -0.57 44.28
CA TRP A 65 43.26 -0.95 43.27
C TRP A 65 44.00 -2.25 43.58
N ARG A 66 44.04 -2.70 44.85
CA ARG A 66 44.65 -4.00 45.23
C ARG A 66 43.71 -5.19 45.00
N LEU A 67 42.40 -4.96 44.91
CA LEU A 67 41.39 -5.99 44.58
C LEU A 67 41.22 -6.20 43.06
N PHE A 68 41.58 -5.22 42.22
CA PHE A 68 41.51 -5.35 40.76
C PHE A 68 42.71 -6.09 40.11
N ALA A 69 43.86 -6.14 40.78
CA ALA A 69 45.06 -6.78 40.25
C ALA A 69 45.08 -8.32 40.40
N ALA A 70 44.28 -8.88 41.34
CA ALA A 70 44.26 -10.31 41.62
C ALA A 70 43.35 -11.13 40.67
N ASN A 71 42.49 -10.48 39.87
CA ASN A 71 41.46 -11.17 39.09
C ASN A 71 41.79 -11.36 37.59
N ARG A 72 42.91 -10.82 37.10
CA ARG A 72 43.33 -10.98 35.68
C ARG A 72 43.87 -12.38 35.35
N ARG A 73 44.36 -13.12 36.36
CA ARG A 73 44.89 -14.49 36.18
C ARG A 73 43.78 -15.55 36.11
N TRP A 74 42.67 -15.33 36.81
CA TRP A 74 41.50 -16.21 36.80
C TRP A 74 40.71 -16.11 35.48
N PHE A 75 40.48 -14.89 34.98
CA PHE A 75 39.79 -14.68 33.70
C PHE A 75 40.55 -15.24 32.49
N ARG A 76 41.89 -15.30 32.53
CA ARG A 76 42.69 -15.88 31.44
C ARG A 76 42.64 -17.42 31.44
N ALA A 77 42.62 -18.05 32.61
CA ALA A 77 42.54 -19.51 32.76
C ALA A 77 41.16 -20.09 32.44
N VAL A 78 40.08 -19.35 32.71
CA VAL A 78 38.70 -19.76 32.32
C VAL A 78 38.50 -19.64 30.81
N ARG A 79 39.06 -18.59 30.18
CA ARG A 79 38.94 -18.37 28.73
C ARG A 79 39.67 -19.43 27.90
N GLU A 80 40.80 -19.95 28.38
CA GLU A 80 41.57 -21.01 27.70
C GLU A 80 41.03 -22.44 27.94
N ARG A 81 40.30 -22.69 29.04
CA ARG A 81 39.65 -24.00 29.29
C ARG A 81 38.28 -24.15 28.62
N VAL A 82 37.56 -23.07 28.36
CA VAL A 82 36.29 -23.10 27.61
C VAL A 82 36.54 -23.22 26.09
N PHE A 83 37.68 -22.72 25.58
CA PHE A 83 38.00 -22.75 24.14
C PHE A 83 38.64 -24.05 23.63
N LYS A 84 38.97 -25.02 24.50
CA LYS A 84 39.70 -26.24 24.10
C LYS A 84 38.89 -27.55 24.15
N ARG A 85 37.55 -27.46 24.22
CA ARG A 85 36.67 -28.65 24.26
C ARG A 85 35.52 -28.68 23.24
N CYS A 86 35.54 -27.79 22.24
CA CYS A 86 34.68 -27.88 21.05
C CYS A 86 35.54 -27.74 19.80
N SER A 87 36.34 -28.76 19.51
CA SER A 87 36.97 -28.95 18.20
C SER A 87 36.60 -30.34 17.67
N SER A 88 35.33 -30.50 17.32
CA SER A 88 34.86 -31.61 16.49
C SER A 88 33.56 -31.18 15.79
N SER A 89 33.69 -30.95 14.48
CA SER A 89 32.63 -30.88 13.46
C SER A 89 31.36 -30.07 13.79
N CYS A 90 31.32 -28.84 13.31
CA CYS A 90 30.12 -28.31 12.64
C CYS A 90 30.51 -27.04 11.89
N SER A 91 30.65 -27.13 10.57
CA SER A 91 30.66 -25.97 9.69
C SER A 91 29.25 -25.35 9.70
N HIS A 92 28.94 -24.54 10.70
CA HIS A 92 27.78 -23.66 10.65
C HIS A 92 28.11 -22.51 9.70
N SER A 93 27.83 -22.75 8.43
CA SER A 93 27.43 -21.68 7.50
C SER A 93 26.39 -20.84 8.23
N THR A 94 26.75 -19.62 8.64
CA THR A 94 25.76 -18.64 9.08
C THR A 94 25.15 -18.03 7.83
N THR A 95 24.46 -18.86 7.05
CA THR A 95 23.40 -18.39 6.16
C THR A 95 22.32 -17.87 7.08
N ARG A 96 22.33 -16.55 7.31
CA ARG A 96 21.17 -15.84 7.81
C ARG A 96 20.08 -16.11 6.78
N SER A 97 19.25 -17.12 7.02
CA SER A 97 18.03 -17.36 6.27
C SER A 97 17.25 -16.05 6.35
N THR A 98 17.33 -15.25 5.29
CA THR A 98 16.36 -14.20 5.06
C THR A 98 15.05 -14.94 4.88
N MET A 99 14.25 -14.98 5.96
CA MET A 99 12.92 -15.61 5.92
C MET A 99 12.19 -15.08 4.69
N SER A 100 11.83 -15.98 3.77
CA SER A 100 11.12 -15.61 2.55
C SER A 100 9.82 -14.90 2.92
N LYS A 101 9.54 -13.76 2.29
CA LYS A 101 8.28 -13.07 2.46
C LYS A 101 7.19 -13.81 1.69
N LYS A 102 6.20 -14.31 2.44
CA LYS A 102 5.02 -14.94 1.87
C LYS A 102 4.02 -13.89 1.43
N LEU A 103 3.80 -13.78 0.12
CA LEU A 103 2.84 -12.86 -0.48
C LEU A 103 1.63 -13.64 -1.00
N LEU A 104 0.44 -13.06 -0.83
CA LEU A 104 -0.78 -13.42 -1.54
C LEU A 104 -1.23 -12.17 -2.27
N VAL A 105 -1.51 -12.27 -3.57
CA VAL A 105 -1.83 -11.10 -4.42
C VAL A 105 -3.29 -11.18 -4.86
N ASP A 106 -4.05 -10.09 -4.69
CA ASP A 106 -5.39 -9.91 -5.24
C ASP A 106 -5.33 -8.85 -6.34
N ALA A 107 -5.70 -9.22 -7.57
CA ALA A 107 -5.43 -8.45 -8.78
C ALA A 107 -6.61 -8.49 -9.76
N ASP A 108 -6.77 -7.42 -10.54
CA ASP A 108 -7.66 -7.28 -11.70
C ASP A 108 -6.86 -7.15 -13.01
N CYS A 109 -5.62 -7.62 -12.97
CA CYS A 109 -4.66 -7.83 -14.06
C CYS A 109 -4.81 -6.94 -15.30
N GLY A 110 -4.60 -5.65 -15.06
CA GLY A 110 -4.19 -4.64 -15.99
C GLY A 110 -2.70 -4.71 -16.35
N LEU A 111 -2.19 -3.61 -16.92
CA LEU A 111 -0.78 -3.50 -17.34
C LEU A 111 0.17 -3.34 -16.15
N ASP A 112 -0.23 -2.59 -15.14
CA ASP A 112 0.50 -2.33 -13.91
C ASP A 112 0.42 -3.49 -12.91
N ASP A 113 -0.69 -4.23 -12.84
CA ASP A 113 -0.75 -5.51 -12.12
C ASP A 113 0.29 -6.50 -12.67
N ALA A 114 0.38 -6.62 -14.01
CA ALA A 114 1.36 -7.50 -14.65
C ALA A 114 2.79 -7.09 -14.24
N GLN A 115 3.08 -5.79 -14.21
CA GLN A 115 4.35 -5.25 -13.75
C GLN A 115 4.62 -5.59 -12.28
N ALA A 116 3.63 -5.41 -11.41
CA ALA A 116 3.72 -5.71 -10.00
C ALA A 116 3.99 -7.21 -9.75
N ILE A 117 3.26 -8.09 -10.44
CA ILE A 117 3.46 -9.54 -10.35
C ILE A 117 4.88 -9.91 -10.83
N MET A 118 5.33 -9.39 -11.97
CA MET A 118 6.69 -9.63 -12.48
C MET A 118 7.78 -9.13 -11.51
N LEU A 119 7.54 -7.99 -10.85
CA LEU A 119 8.43 -7.45 -9.80
C LEU A 119 8.52 -8.42 -8.62
N ALA A 120 7.40 -8.95 -8.14
CA ALA A 120 7.37 -9.94 -7.06
C ALA A 120 8.11 -11.23 -7.42
N LEU A 121 7.90 -11.74 -8.64
CA LEU A 121 8.53 -12.97 -9.12
C LEU A 121 10.04 -12.86 -9.32
N ALA A 122 10.55 -11.65 -9.59
CA ALA A 122 11.98 -11.39 -9.69
C ALA A 122 12.66 -11.19 -8.33
N ALA A 123 11.90 -11.00 -7.25
CA ALA A 123 12.46 -10.78 -5.92
C ALA A 123 12.96 -12.10 -5.29
N PRO A 124 14.24 -12.20 -4.90
CA PRO A 124 14.84 -13.49 -4.48
C PRO A 124 14.36 -13.99 -3.11
N ASN A 125 13.75 -13.12 -2.29
CA ASN A 125 13.28 -13.44 -0.95
C ASN A 125 11.75 -13.37 -0.84
N VAL A 126 11.05 -13.69 -1.94
CA VAL A 126 9.59 -13.66 -2.01
C VAL A 126 9.09 -15.03 -2.43
N GLU A 127 8.09 -15.52 -1.70
CA GLU A 127 7.30 -16.69 -2.03
C GLU A 127 5.87 -16.24 -2.31
N LEU A 128 5.43 -16.36 -3.56
CA LEU A 128 4.07 -16.03 -3.96
C LEU A 128 3.18 -17.27 -3.76
N LEU A 129 2.34 -17.25 -2.73
CA LEU A 129 1.49 -18.37 -2.33
C LEU A 129 0.32 -18.60 -3.29
N GLY A 130 -0.04 -17.59 -4.07
CA GLY A 130 -1.11 -17.62 -5.04
C GLY A 130 -1.50 -16.23 -5.51
N ILE A 131 -2.36 -16.19 -6.52
CA ILE A 131 -2.95 -14.96 -7.06
C ILE A 131 -4.46 -15.14 -7.13
N THR A 132 -5.20 -14.23 -6.49
CA THR A 132 -6.65 -14.16 -6.56
C THR A 132 -7.08 -13.12 -7.59
N CYS A 133 -8.04 -13.48 -8.43
CA CYS A 133 -8.55 -12.62 -9.49
C CYS A 133 -9.86 -11.96 -9.06
N VAL A 134 -10.02 -10.67 -9.34
CA VAL A 134 -11.26 -9.93 -9.07
C VAL A 134 -11.66 -9.11 -10.30
N HIS A 135 -12.91 -8.67 -10.35
CA HIS A 135 -13.38 -7.68 -11.33
C HIS A 135 -12.64 -6.34 -11.17
N GLY A 136 -12.61 -5.55 -12.24
CA GLY A 136 -12.01 -4.22 -12.24
C GLY A 136 -11.70 -3.78 -13.66
N ASN A 137 -10.42 -3.71 -14.02
CA ASN A 137 -9.90 -3.30 -15.33
C ASN A 137 -10.51 -4.07 -16.51
N THR A 138 -10.90 -5.33 -16.29
CA THR A 138 -11.61 -6.15 -17.28
C THR A 138 -12.47 -7.21 -16.57
N THR A 139 -13.09 -8.10 -17.35
CA THR A 139 -13.85 -9.24 -16.79
C THR A 139 -12.94 -10.17 -16.02
N VAL A 140 -13.42 -10.77 -14.92
CA VAL A 140 -12.59 -11.66 -14.09
C VAL A 140 -12.04 -12.87 -14.89
N GLU A 141 -12.73 -13.31 -15.95
CA GLU A 141 -12.23 -14.32 -16.88
C GLU A 141 -11.00 -13.84 -17.66
N ASN A 142 -11.01 -12.59 -18.15
CA ASN A 142 -9.85 -12.00 -18.79
C ASN A 142 -8.72 -11.79 -17.78
N VAL A 143 -9.02 -11.35 -16.55
CA VAL A 143 -8.03 -11.25 -15.47
C VAL A 143 -7.31 -12.57 -15.23
N CYS A 144 -8.06 -13.68 -15.13
CA CYS A 144 -7.47 -15.01 -14.98
C CYS A 144 -6.53 -15.36 -16.16
N LYS A 145 -6.96 -15.10 -17.41
CA LYS A 145 -6.12 -15.34 -18.60
C LYS A 145 -4.86 -14.48 -18.58
N ASN A 146 -4.97 -13.20 -18.22
CA ASN A 146 -3.86 -12.25 -18.19
C ASN A 146 -2.82 -12.67 -17.17
N ILE A 147 -3.25 -13.05 -15.95
CA ILE A 147 -2.34 -13.59 -14.92
C ILE A 147 -1.63 -14.83 -15.43
N LEU A 148 -2.34 -15.78 -16.04
CA LEU A 148 -1.72 -16.99 -16.57
C LEU A 148 -0.69 -16.68 -17.67
N ARG A 149 -0.95 -15.72 -18.56
CA ARG A 149 0.01 -15.25 -19.57
C ARG A 149 1.26 -14.64 -18.94
N VAL A 150 1.10 -13.82 -17.89
CA VAL A 150 2.22 -13.25 -17.12
C VAL A 150 3.04 -14.35 -16.44
N LEU A 151 2.37 -15.32 -15.81
CA LEU A 151 3.04 -16.47 -15.20
C LEU A 151 3.76 -17.34 -16.24
N GLN A 152 3.18 -17.54 -17.42
CA GLN A 152 3.79 -18.30 -18.51
C GLN A 152 5.09 -17.65 -18.99
N VAL A 153 5.08 -16.35 -19.29
CA VAL A 153 6.32 -15.65 -19.73
C VAL A 153 7.38 -15.61 -18.63
N CYS A 154 6.97 -15.64 -17.37
CA CYS A 154 7.89 -15.73 -16.24
C CYS A 154 8.35 -17.16 -15.94
N SER A 155 7.85 -18.18 -16.64
CA SER A 155 8.07 -19.61 -16.32
C SER A 155 7.65 -19.96 -14.88
N LYS A 156 6.47 -19.49 -14.48
CA LYS A 156 5.91 -19.56 -13.11
C LYS A 156 4.48 -20.10 -13.04
N LEU A 157 4.10 -20.97 -13.97
CA LEU A 157 2.75 -21.57 -14.04
C LEU A 157 2.42 -22.49 -12.85
N GLU A 158 3.40 -22.86 -12.03
CA GLU A 158 3.17 -23.60 -10.78
C GLU A 158 2.43 -22.79 -9.71
N ILE A 159 2.39 -21.46 -9.83
CA ILE A 159 1.72 -20.57 -8.87
C ILE A 159 0.20 -20.65 -9.07
N PRO A 160 -0.58 -20.97 -8.03
CA PRO A 160 -2.01 -21.17 -8.19
C PRO A 160 -2.75 -19.84 -8.42
N VAL A 161 -3.63 -19.84 -9.42
CA VAL A 161 -4.52 -18.72 -9.77
C VAL A 161 -5.94 -19.08 -9.39
N PHE A 162 -6.62 -18.22 -8.62
CA PHE A 162 -7.97 -18.46 -8.11
C PHE A 162 -8.94 -17.41 -8.62
N LYS A 163 -10.02 -17.85 -9.27
CA LYS A 163 -11.08 -16.95 -9.74
C LYS A 163 -11.93 -16.44 -8.56
N GLY A 164 -12.12 -15.13 -8.48
CA GLY A 164 -12.92 -14.48 -7.43
C GLY A 164 -14.17 -13.77 -7.93
N ALA A 165 -14.52 -12.69 -7.25
CA ALA A 165 -15.74 -11.95 -7.49
C ALA A 165 -15.76 -11.32 -8.90
N ALA A 166 -16.80 -11.63 -9.68
CA ALA A 166 -17.00 -11.08 -11.02
C ALA A 166 -17.65 -9.69 -11.03
N LYS A 167 -18.14 -9.21 -9.88
CA LYS A 167 -18.85 -7.94 -9.72
C LYS A 167 -18.61 -7.36 -8.32
N PRO A 168 -18.85 -6.05 -8.13
CA PRO A 168 -18.88 -5.42 -6.81
C PRO A 168 -19.94 -6.06 -5.88
N ILE A 169 -19.83 -5.86 -4.56
CA ILE A 169 -20.76 -6.41 -3.56
C ILE A 169 -22.22 -6.08 -3.89
N LEU A 170 -22.50 -4.84 -4.32
CA LEU A 170 -23.85 -4.40 -4.68
C LEU A 170 -24.20 -4.60 -6.16
N GLY A 171 -23.28 -5.17 -6.95
CA GLY A 171 -23.49 -5.52 -8.36
C GLY A 171 -23.40 -4.35 -9.36
N ASN A 172 -23.18 -3.12 -8.90
CA ASN A 172 -23.08 -1.93 -9.75
C ASN A 172 -21.67 -1.77 -10.32
N SER A 173 -21.39 -2.43 -11.45
CA SER A 173 -20.09 -2.32 -12.12
C SER A 173 -19.88 -0.91 -12.70
N ILE A 174 -18.66 -0.40 -12.56
CA ILE A 174 -18.19 0.77 -13.29
C ILE A 174 -17.48 0.29 -14.55
N ASP A 175 -17.67 0.99 -15.66
CA ASP A 175 -16.91 0.76 -16.88
C ASP A 175 -15.49 1.32 -16.68
N ALA A 176 -14.49 0.45 -16.69
CA ALA A 176 -13.07 0.84 -16.65
C ALA A 176 -12.62 1.54 -17.95
N GLY A 177 -13.50 1.63 -18.95
CA GLY A 177 -13.20 2.11 -20.28
C GLY A 177 -12.24 1.16 -20.99
N HIS A 178 -11.44 1.72 -21.90
CA HIS A 178 -10.45 0.98 -22.67
C HIS A 178 -9.01 1.35 -22.25
N PHE A 179 -8.81 1.79 -21.01
CA PHE A 179 -7.51 2.25 -20.54
C PHE A 179 -6.42 1.16 -20.65
N HIS A 180 -6.81 -0.11 -20.45
CA HIS A 180 -5.96 -1.29 -20.59
C HIS A 180 -6.26 -2.13 -21.85
N GLY A 181 -7.05 -1.61 -22.79
CA GLY A 181 -7.60 -2.40 -23.89
C GLY A 181 -8.87 -3.18 -23.50
N GLN A 182 -9.47 -3.89 -24.45
CA GLN A 182 -10.67 -4.71 -24.21
C GLN A 182 -10.36 -5.97 -23.39
N ASP A 183 -9.20 -6.60 -23.64
CA ASP A 183 -8.74 -7.77 -22.88
C ASP A 183 -8.12 -7.41 -21.52
N GLY A 184 -7.93 -6.12 -21.22
CA GLY A 184 -7.26 -5.65 -20.01
C GLY A 184 -5.72 -5.75 -20.04
N LEU A 185 -5.12 -6.21 -21.14
CA LEU A 185 -3.67 -6.37 -21.28
C LEU A 185 -3.19 -5.95 -22.67
N GLY A 186 -3.68 -4.80 -23.13
CA GLY A 186 -3.22 -4.12 -24.33
C GLY A 186 -3.66 -4.75 -25.65
N ASP A 187 -4.69 -5.62 -25.63
CA ASP A 187 -5.27 -6.27 -26.79
C ASP A 187 -4.24 -7.00 -27.66
N ALA A 188 -3.17 -7.51 -27.02
CA ALA A 188 -2.08 -8.21 -27.69
C ALA A 188 -2.45 -9.69 -27.85
N PRO A 189 -2.71 -10.20 -29.07
CA PRO A 189 -3.07 -11.59 -29.26
C PRO A 189 -1.93 -12.52 -28.86
N ASP A 190 -2.28 -13.62 -28.21
CA ASP A 190 -1.34 -14.65 -27.78
C ASP A 190 -1.88 -16.04 -28.15
N PRO A 191 -1.45 -16.61 -29.28
CA PRO A 191 -1.95 -17.91 -29.73
C PRO A 191 -1.52 -19.07 -28.82
N ASN A 192 -0.54 -18.85 -27.94
CA ASN A 192 -0.03 -19.84 -27.00
C ASN A 192 -0.46 -19.56 -25.56
N ALA A 193 -1.44 -18.66 -25.37
CA ALA A 193 -1.95 -18.30 -24.05
C ALA A 193 -2.41 -19.55 -23.30
N PRO A 194 -2.11 -19.68 -21.99
CA PRO A 194 -2.52 -20.85 -21.23
C PRO A 194 -4.04 -20.90 -21.10
N GLY A 195 -4.58 -22.12 -21.08
CA GLY A 195 -6.01 -22.33 -20.93
C GLY A 195 -6.50 -22.03 -19.51
N LEU A 196 -7.79 -21.69 -19.40
CA LEU A 196 -8.45 -21.44 -18.11
C LEU A 196 -8.60 -22.72 -17.26
N ASP A 197 -8.31 -23.88 -17.80
CA ASP A 197 -8.23 -25.15 -17.06
C ASP A 197 -7.11 -25.16 -16.02
N LEU A 198 -6.11 -24.27 -16.13
CA LEU A 198 -5.08 -24.06 -15.11
C LEU A 198 -5.55 -23.25 -13.89
N VAL A 199 -6.70 -22.57 -13.99
CA VAL A 199 -7.30 -21.86 -12.86
C VAL A 199 -7.80 -22.88 -11.85
N GLN A 200 -7.52 -22.64 -10.57
CA GLN A 200 -7.94 -23.52 -9.49
C GLN A 200 -9.46 -23.60 -9.39
N LYS A 201 -9.95 -24.79 -9.03
CA LYS A 201 -11.39 -25.01 -8.80
C LYS A 201 -11.90 -24.33 -7.54
N GLU A 202 -11.02 -24.13 -6.55
CA GLU A 202 -11.32 -23.37 -5.35
C GLU A 202 -11.50 -21.88 -5.70
N GLY A 203 -12.53 -21.24 -5.14
CA GLY A 203 -12.77 -19.81 -5.34
C GLY A 203 -11.78 -18.94 -4.54
N ALA A 204 -11.47 -17.74 -5.06
CA ALA A 204 -10.50 -16.82 -4.49
C ALA A 204 -10.70 -16.52 -3.00
N VAL A 205 -11.94 -16.27 -2.58
CA VAL A 205 -12.27 -15.93 -1.17
C VAL A 205 -11.95 -17.11 -0.24
N SER A 206 -12.34 -18.33 -0.63
CA SER A 206 -12.03 -19.55 0.14
C SER A 206 -10.53 -19.80 0.19
N ALA A 207 -9.84 -19.66 -0.95
CA ALA A 207 -8.40 -19.83 -1.04
C ALA A 207 -7.66 -18.81 -0.17
N MET A 208 -8.06 -17.53 -0.19
CA MET A 208 -7.48 -16.48 0.64
C MET A 208 -7.60 -16.82 2.13
N ILE A 209 -8.79 -17.23 2.58
CA ILE A 209 -9.02 -17.64 3.97
C ILE A 209 -8.15 -18.84 4.33
N ARG A 210 -8.12 -19.86 3.47
CA ARG A 210 -7.34 -21.09 3.69
C ARG A 210 -5.84 -20.80 3.78
N ILE A 211 -5.29 -20.10 2.79
CA ILE A 211 -3.85 -19.77 2.71
C ILE A 211 -3.39 -18.98 3.93
N VAL A 212 -4.18 -17.98 4.37
CA VAL A 212 -3.85 -17.18 5.57
C VAL A 212 -3.97 -18.03 6.84
N ASN A 213 -4.97 -18.92 6.93
CA ASN A 213 -5.13 -19.82 8.08
C ASN A 213 -4.03 -20.88 8.19
N GLU A 214 -3.48 -21.32 7.07
CA GLU A 214 -2.33 -22.24 7.01
C GLU A 214 -1.02 -21.54 7.40
N ASN A 215 -0.97 -20.19 7.35
CA ASN A 215 0.25 -19.39 7.54
C ASN A 215 0.01 -18.16 8.46
N PRO A 216 -0.53 -18.33 9.68
CA PRO A 216 -0.93 -17.22 10.53
C PRO A 216 0.26 -16.36 10.96
N GLY A 217 0.16 -15.05 10.76
CA GLY A 217 1.19 -14.07 11.08
C GLY A 217 2.32 -13.96 10.04
N GLU A 218 2.28 -14.76 8.98
CA GLU A 218 3.35 -14.80 7.97
C GLU A 218 2.96 -14.14 6.65
N VAL A 219 1.68 -14.25 6.24
CA VAL A 219 1.21 -13.78 4.92
C VAL A 219 1.05 -12.27 4.90
N SER A 220 1.67 -11.63 3.91
CA SER A 220 1.34 -10.26 3.52
C SER A 220 0.39 -10.29 2.32
N LEU A 221 -0.77 -9.67 2.46
CA LEU A 221 -1.76 -9.57 1.39
C LEU A 221 -1.50 -8.29 0.59
N VAL A 222 -1.35 -8.43 -0.73
CA VAL A 222 -1.14 -7.31 -1.65
C VAL A 222 -2.38 -7.18 -2.51
N ALA A 223 -3.18 -6.13 -2.29
CA ALA A 223 -4.41 -5.86 -3.00
C ALA A 223 -4.20 -4.73 -4.01
N LEU A 224 -4.24 -5.09 -5.29
CA LEU A 224 -3.96 -4.21 -6.43
C LEU A 224 -5.23 -3.80 -7.17
N ALA A 225 -6.38 -4.24 -6.67
CA ALA A 225 -7.64 -4.26 -7.39
C ALA A 225 -8.81 -3.82 -6.49
N PRO A 226 -10.05 -3.73 -7.00
CA PRO A 226 -11.23 -3.51 -6.18
C PRO A 226 -11.31 -4.54 -5.04
N LEU A 227 -11.52 -4.04 -3.81
CA LEU A 227 -11.30 -4.80 -2.57
C LEU A 227 -12.38 -5.85 -2.26
N THR A 228 -13.16 -6.27 -3.26
CA THR A 228 -14.33 -7.13 -3.13
C THR A 228 -13.98 -8.50 -2.54
N ASN A 229 -12.93 -9.16 -3.02
CA ASN A 229 -12.51 -10.46 -2.49
C ASN A 229 -12.13 -10.36 -1.01
N LEU A 230 -11.41 -9.30 -0.62
CA LEU A 230 -11.01 -9.04 0.77
C LEU A 230 -12.21 -8.78 1.67
N ALA A 231 -13.14 -7.92 1.22
CA ALA A 231 -14.36 -7.63 1.96
C ALA A 231 -15.21 -8.89 2.18
N LEU A 232 -15.35 -9.74 1.17
CA LEU A 232 -16.03 -11.02 1.31
C LEU A 232 -15.28 -11.95 2.27
N ALA A 233 -13.94 -12.00 2.19
CA ALA A 233 -13.11 -12.85 3.04
C ALA A 233 -13.24 -12.50 4.53
N VAL A 234 -13.16 -11.22 4.90
CA VAL A 234 -13.34 -10.80 6.30
C VAL A 234 -14.77 -10.98 6.81
N LYS A 235 -15.77 -10.90 5.93
CA LYS A 235 -17.16 -11.21 6.32
C LYS A 235 -17.40 -12.70 6.54
N MET A 236 -16.64 -13.57 5.86
CA MET A 236 -16.68 -15.02 6.05
C MET A 236 -15.82 -15.50 7.23
N ASP A 237 -14.62 -14.93 7.42
CA ASP A 237 -13.76 -15.15 8.58
C ASP A 237 -13.36 -13.80 9.20
N PRO A 238 -14.11 -13.29 10.21
CA PRO A 238 -13.80 -12.04 10.89
C PRO A 238 -12.45 -12.02 11.61
N SER A 239 -11.84 -13.19 11.86
CA SER A 239 -10.51 -13.28 12.47
C SER A 239 -9.37 -13.18 11.46
N LEU A 240 -9.66 -13.26 10.16
CA LEU A 240 -8.68 -13.23 9.07
C LEU A 240 -7.69 -12.06 9.18
N PRO A 241 -8.11 -10.80 9.41
CA PRO A 241 -7.17 -9.69 9.44
C PRO A 241 -6.13 -9.83 10.55
N SER A 242 -6.50 -10.38 11.71
CA SER A 242 -5.56 -10.57 12.83
C SER A 242 -4.46 -11.59 12.54
N LYS A 243 -4.62 -12.40 11.50
CA LYS A 243 -3.67 -13.43 11.05
C LYS A 243 -2.76 -12.94 9.93
N LEU A 244 -2.96 -11.73 9.41
CA LEU A 244 -2.08 -11.16 8.39
C LEU A 244 -0.86 -10.51 9.02
N ARG A 245 0.30 -10.71 8.38
CA ARG A 245 1.52 -9.94 8.67
C ARG A 245 1.34 -8.47 8.31
N GLY A 246 0.70 -8.21 7.17
CA GLY A 246 0.42 -6.87 6.67
C GLY A 246 -0.50 -6.90 5.46
N LEU A 247 -1.12 -5.75 5.19
CA LEU A 247 -1.99 -5.50 4.05
C LEU A 247 -1.43 -4.31 3.27
N TYR A 248 -1.15 -4.50 2.00
CA TYR A 248 -0.59 -3.49 1.09
C TYR A 248 -1.61 -3.24 -0.01
N ILE A 249 -2.15 -2.03 -0.08
CA ILE A 249 -3.23 -1.67 -1.00
C ILE A 249 -2.70 -0.63 -2.00
N MET A 250 -2.89 -0.87 -3.29
CA MET A 250 -2.91 0.20 -4.28
C MET A 250 -4.35 0.71 -4.39
N GLY A 251 -4.55 1.98 -4.08
CA GLY A 251 -5.85 2.60 -4.22
C GLY A 251 -6.15 3.66 -3.18
N GLY A 252 -7.30 4.29 -3.38
CA GLY A 252 -7.71 5.46 -2.62
C GLY A 252 -6.88 6.69 -2.97
N ASN A 253 -7.28 7.82 -2.37
CA ASN A 253 -6.73 9.12 -2.69
C ASN A 253 -6.67 10.03 -1.46
N THR A 254 -5.71 10.94 -1.42
CA THR A 254 -5.46 11.79 -0.23
C THR A 254 -5.84 13.24 -0.41
N GLU A 255 -5.91 13.73 -1.65
CA GLU A 255 -6.14 15.13 -2.00
C GLU A 255 -7.50 15.33 -2.68
N SER A 256 -8.37 14.32 -2.64
CA SER A 256 -9.65 14.28 -3.34
C SER A 256 -9.51 14.46 -4.85
N ARG A 257 -8.36 14.04 -5.43
CA ARG A 257 -8.14 14.04 -6.88
C ARG A 257 -8.30 12.62 -7.40
N GLY A 258 -9.42 12.35 -8.06
CA GLY A 258 -9.71 11.03 -8.62
C GLY A 258 -9.15 10.83 -10.03
N ASN A 259 -9.13 9.57 -10.47
CA ASN A 259 -8.86 9.16 -11.85
C ASN A 259 -10.09 8.54 -12.54
N THR A 260 -11.14 8.21 -11.78
CA THR A 260 -12.40 7.63 -12.29
C THR A 260 -13.57 8.58 -12.10
N THR A 261 -13.70 9.14 -10.90
CA THR A 261 -14.62 10.26 -10.65
C THR A 261 -13.82 11.51 -10.29
N VAL A 262 -14.48 12.65 -10.12
CA VAL A 262 -13.80 13.91 -9.77
C VAL A 262 -12.90 13.74 -8.53
N CYS A 263 -13.32 12.90 -7.58
CA CYS A 263 -12.60 12.70 -6.33
C CYS A 263 -12.47 11.23 -5.89
N GLY A 264 -12.73 10.27 -6.77
CA GLY A 264 -12.62 8.84 -6.49
C GLY A 264 -11.53 8.19 -7.34
N GLU A 265 -10.70 7.40 -6.68
CA GLU A 265 -9.74 6.50 -7.33
C GLU A 265 -10.46 5.22 -7.78
N PHE A 266 -10.06 4.65 -8.91
CA PHE A 266 -10.68 3.50 -9.57
C PHE A 266 -11.00 2.32 -8.66
N ASN A 267 -10.01 1.72 -8.00
CA ASN A 267 -10.19 0.51 -7.19
C ASN A 267 -11.22 0.74 -6.07
N PHE A 268 -11.18 1.92 -5.45
CA PHE A 268 -12.14 2.29 -4.40
C PHE A 268 -13.52 2.64 -4.96
N THR A 269 -13.59 3.26 -6.14
CA THR A 269 -14.86 3.63 -6.76
C THR A 269 -15.57 2.42 -7.35
N ALA A 270 -14.82 1.42 -7.84
CA ALA A 270 -15.34 0.20 -8.42
C ALA A 270 -16.12 -0.64 -7.41
N ASP A 271 -15.71 -0.67 -6.14
CA ASP A 271 -16.50 -1.25 -5.05
C ASP A 271 -16.33 -0.46 -3.74
N PRO A 272 -17.07 0.66 -3.58
CA PRO A 272 -16.94 1.54 -2.41
C PRO A 272 -17.31 0.83 -1.11
N GLU A 273 -18.31 -0.05 -1.16
CA GLU A 273 -18.72 -0.86 -0.02
C GLU A 273 -17.61 -1.81 0.43
N ALA A 274 -16.93 -2.48 -0.50
CA ALA A 274 -15.82 -3.34 -0.17
C ALA A 274 -14.64 -2.54 0.41
N ALA A 275 -14.29 -1.41 -0.18
CA ALA A 275 -13.23 -0.56 0.34
C ALA A 275 -13.57 -0.02 1.75
N TYR A 276 -14.82 0.37 1.99
CA TYR A 276 -15.30 0.72 3.33
C TYR A 276 -15.16 -0.43 4.33
N ILE A 277 -15.58 -1.65 3.95
CA ILE A 277 -15.46 -2.83 4.80
C ILE A 277 -13.99 -3.09 5.14
N VAL A 278 -13.11 -3.11 4.14
CA VAL A 278 -11.69 -3.43 4.36
C VAL A 278 -11.03 -2.40 5.27
N LEU A 279 -11.21 -1.10 5.01
CA LEU A 279 -10.59 -0.07 5.84
C LEU A 279 -11.14 -0.01 7.28
N ASN A 280 -12.32 -0.57 7.55
CA ASN A 280 -12.92 -0.60 8.88
C ASN A 280 -12.62 -1.91 9.64
N ASP A 281 -12.57 -3.04 8.94
CA ASP A 281 -12.51 -4.35 9.57
C ASP A 281 -11.08 -4.93 9.60
N TYR A 282 -10.19 -4.50 8.69
CA TYR A 282 -8.79 -4.93 8.69
C TYR A 282 -7.96 -4.07 9.64
N GLN A 283 -7.64 -4.64 10.81
CA GLN A 283 -6.84 -3.97 11.86
C GLN A 283 -5.36 -4.40 11.89
N CYS A 284 -4.91 -5.24 10.96
CA CYS A 284 -3.49 -5.52 10.75
C CYS A 284 -2.74 -4.29 10.24
N PRO A 285 -1.38 -4.25 10.28
CA PRO A 285 -0.62 -3.20 9.60
C PRO A 285 -1.09 -3.02 8.16
N THR A 286 -1.58 -1.82 7.83
CA THR A 286 -2.12 -1.49 6.50
C THR A 286 -1.29 -0.38 5.86
N TYR A 287 -0.89 -0.56 4.61
CA TYR A 287 -0.11 0.39 3.82
C TYR A 287 -0.87 0.75 2.55
N LEU A 288 -0.96 2.04 2.24
CA LEU A 288 -1.70 2.57 1.09
C LEU A 288 -0.73 3.29 0.14
N ALA A 289 -0.59 2.76 -1.07
CA ALA A 289 -0.03 3.46 -2.22
C ALA A 289 -1.19 4.18 -2.94
N CYS A 290 -1.53 5.37 -2.46
CA CYS A 290 -2.63 6.16 -3.01
C CYS A 290 -2.30 6.70 -4.41
N TRP A 291 -3.34 6.92 -5.22
CA TRP A 291 -3.22 7.38 -6.60
C TRP A 291 -2.34 8.62 -6.77
N GLU A 292 -2.57 9.68 -5.98
CA GLU A 292 -1.79 10.91 -6.16
C GLU A 292 -0.30 10.68 -5.88
N PHE A 293 0.02 9.85 -4.87
CA PHE A 293 1.39 9.48 -4.55
C PHE A 293 2.09 8.76 -5.72
N THR A 294 1.40 7.85 -6.43
CA THR A 294 1.98 7.14 -7.57
C THR A 294 2.26 8.10 -8.74
N CYS A 295 1.36 9.08 -8.98
CA CYS A 295 1.56 10.13 -9.97
C CYS A 295 2.76 11.03 -9.64
N TYR A 296 2.93 11.40 -8.37
CA TYR A 296 4.05 12.23 -7.92
C TYR A 296 5.39 11.51 -7.97
N SER A 297 5.37 10.18 -7.92
CA SER A 297 6.56 9.32 -7.93
C SER A 297 6.93 8.79 -9.31
N LYS A 298 6.32 9.29 -10.39
CA LYS A 298 6.54 8.82 -11.77
C LYS A 298 8.01 8.62 -12.17
N LEU A 299 8.24 7.59 -12.99
CA LEU A 299 9.53 7.33 -13.62
C LEU A 299 9.65 8.11 -14.93
N PRO A 300 10.87 8.50 -15.35
CA PRO A 300 11.09 9.07 -16.67
C PRO A 300 10.68 8.10 -17.78
N TRP A 301 10.26 8.61 -18.94
CA TRP A 301 9.94 7.75 -20.08
C TRP A 301 11.17 7.04 -20.63
N GLU A 302 12.35 7.66 -20.51
CA GLU A 302 13.63 7.05 -20.87
C GLU A 302 13.89 5.78 -20.05
N PHE A 303 13.48 5.77 -18.77
CA PHE A 303 13.55 4.54 -17.97
C PHE A 303 12.64 3.45 -18.55
N CYS A 304 11.43 3.79 -18.98
CA CYS A 304 10.51 2.82 -19.59
C CYS A 304 11.07 2.27 -20.91
N ASP A 305 11.69 3.14 -21.72
CA ASP A 305 12.35 2.74 -22.96
C ASP A 305 13.50 1.75 -22.68
N ASP A 306 14.38 2.04 -21.72
CA ASP A 306 15.47 1.14 -21.29
C ASP A 306 14.94 -0.17 -20.68
N TRP A 307 13.87 -0.08 -19.89
CA TRP A 307 13.22 -1.21 -19.23
C TRP A 307 12.66 -2.20 -20.24
N LEU A 308 11.99 -1.70 -21.29
CA LEU A 308 11.42 -2.49 -22.39
C LEU A 308 12.45 -2.96 -23.42
N ALA A 309 13.59 -2.27 -23.54
CA ALA A 309 14.66 -2.60 -24.49
C ALA A 309 15.53 -3.80 -24.07
N GLN A 310 15.29 -4.39 -22.89
CA GLN A 310 16.02 -5.58 -22.44
C GLN A 310 15.80 -6.76 -23.40
N ASP A 311 16.87 -7.52 -23.69
CA ASP A 311 16.82 -8.66 -24.60
C ASP A 311 16.32 -9.94 -23.90
N THR A 312 15.07 -9.92 -23.46
CA THR A 312 14.42 -11.04 -22.77
C THR A 312 13.00 -11.26 -23.28
N ASP A 313 12.46 -12.46 -23.08
CA ASP A 313 11.07 -12.76 -23.44
C ASP A 313 10.07 -11.95 -22.61
N LYS A 314 10.41 -11.67 -21.34
CA LYS A 314 9.64 -10.82 -20.44
C LYS A 314 9.52 -9.39 -20.97
N ALA A 315 10.63 -8.81 -21.41
CA ALA A 315 10.65 -7.46 -21.97
C ALA A 315 9.92 -7.37 -23.31
N ARG A 316 10.13 -8.35 -24.20
CA ARG A 316 9.35 -8.47 -25.45
C ARG A 316 7.86 -8.60 -25.18
N PHE A 317 7.46 -9.38 -24.17
CA PHE A 317 6.07 -9.49 -23.76
C PHE A 317 5.52 -8.14 -23.29
N MET A 318 6.22 -7.46 -22.37
CA MET A 318 5.80 -6.14 -21.91
C MET A 318 5.72 -5.12 -23.03
N ALA A 319 6.70 -5.07 -23.94
CA ALA A 319 6.68 -4.17 -25.08
C ALA A 319 5.46 -4.41 -26.00
N ARG A 320 5.01 -5.66 -26.15
CA ARG A 320 3.81 -5.99 -26.93
C ARG A 320 2.53 -5.49 -26.27
N VAL A 321 2.34 -5.76 -24.98
CA VAL A 321 1.12 -5.37 -24.24
C VAL A 321 1.09 -3.87 -23.96
N PHE A 322 2.24 -3.21 -23.88
CA PHE A 322 2.33 -1.76 -23.64
C PHE A 322 2.20 -0.92 -24.92
N ARG A 323 2.18 -1.52 -26.11
CA ARG A 323 2.28 -0.82 -27.41
C ARG A 323 1.30 0.36 -27.52
N HIS A 324 0.02 0.15 -27.25
CA HIS A 324 -1.00 1.19 -27.34
C HIS A 324 -0.79 2.33 -26.33
N ARG A 325 -0.24 2.03 -25.15
CA ARG A 325 0.12 3.03 -24.15
C ARG A 325 1.34 3.83 -24.56
N ILE A 326 2.34 3.19 -25.18
CA ILE A 326 3.49 3.89 -25.75
C ILE A 326 3.02 4.87 -26.83
N GLU A 327 2.17 4.41 -27.76
CA GLU A 327 1.60 5.22 -28.83
C GLU A 327 0.80 6.41 -28.26
N ALA A 328 -0.09 6.19 -27.30
CA ALA A 328 -0.84 7.25 -26.63
C ALA A 328 0.08 8.26 -25.90
N SER A 329 1.14 7.75 -25.26
CA SER A 329 2.12 8.57 -24.54
C SER A 329 2.97 9.45 -25.45
N GLN A 330 3.02 9.23 -26.77
CA GLN A 330 3.80 10.09 -27.66
C GLN A 330 3.32 11.55 -27.61
N SER A 331 2.01 11.76 -27.45
CA SER A 331 1.44 13.09 -27.27
C SER A 331 1.84 13.72 -25.92
N GLU A 332 1.95 12.92 -24.86
CA GLU A 332 2.36 13.34 -23.52
C GLU A 332 3.88 13.60 -23.45
N ARG A 333 4.70 12.80 -24.13
CA ARG A 333 6.16 12.97 -24.25
C ARG A 333 6.51 14.29 -24.94
N LEU A 334 5.64 14.77 -25.84
CA LEU A 334 5.80 16.07 -26.51
C LEU A 334 5.37 17.25 -25.61
N GLN A 335 4.55 17.01 -24.59
CA GLN A 335 4.13 18.02 -23.62
C GLN A 335 5.12 18.06 -22.44
N LYS A 336 5.76 19.21 -22.21
CA LYS A 336 6.67 19.44 -21.06
C LYS A 336 5.92 19.65 -19.74
N ASP A 337 4.75 19.06 -19.57
CA ASP A 337 3.90 19.30 -18.39
C ASP A 337 4.18 18.32 -17.25
N LEU A 338 3.79 18.72 -16.04
CA LEU A 338 3.88 17.93 -14.80
C LEU A 338 3.19 16.56 -14.88
N ALA A 339 2.39 16.27 -15.91
CA ALA A 339 1.75 14.97 -16.13
C ALA A 339 2.63 13.96 -16.91
N ALA A 340 3.74 14.39 -17.54
CA ALA A 340 4.55 13.50 -18.36
C ALA A 340 5.41 12.54 -17.51
N GLY A 341 5.19 11.23 -17.62
CA GLY A 341 6.05 10.19 -17.05
C GLY A 341 5.39 8.82 -17.00
N PHE A 342 6.20 7.79 -16.83
CA PHE A 342 5.75 6.40 -16.69
C PHE A 342 5.33 6.12 -15.24
N VAL A 343 4.05 5.79 -15.05
CA VAL A 343 3.48 5.45 -13.74
C VAL A 343 3.09 3.96 -13.74
N SER A 344 3.62 3.22 -12.77
CA SER A 344 3.25 1.83 -12.48
C SER A 344 2.63 1.79 -11.09
N CYS A 345 1.32 1.99 -10.99
CA CYS A 345 0.62 2.23 -9.72
C CYS A 345 0.80 1.05 -8.75
N ASP A 346 0.48 -0.14 -9.23
CA ASP A 346 0.45 -1.37 -8.43
C ASP A 346 1.83 -1.80 -7.96
N SER A 347 2.86 -1.51 -8.76
CA SER A 347 4.24 -1.83 -8.42
C SER A 347 4.71 -1.11 -7.16
N TYR A 348 4.13 0.04 -6.78
CA TYR A 348 4.48 0.69 -5.51
C TYR A 348 3.99 -0.08 -4.29
N ALA A 349 2.73 -0.57 -4.32
CA ALA A 349 2.20 -1.41 -3.25
C ALA A 349 2.97 -2.72 -3.16
N MET A 350 3.29 -3.33 -4.32
CA MET A 350 4.10 -4.54 -4.37
C MET A 350 5.52 -4.31 -3.84
N ALA A 351 6.22 -3.26 -4.28
CA ALA A 351 7.59 -2.98 -3.84
C ALA A 351 7.66 -2.78 -2.31
N ALA A 352 6.66 -2.12 -1.72
CA ALA A 352 6.51 -2.01 -0.27
C ALA A 352 6.29 -3.37 0.43
N ALA A 353 5.56 -4.29 -0.20
CA ALA A 353 5.38 -5.64 0.31
C ALA A 353 6.67 -6.47 0.18
N VAL A 354 7.44 -6.27 -0.89
CA VAL A 354 8.70 -6.98 -1.17
C VAL A 354 9.84 -6.52 -0.25
N ASP A 355 10.00 -5.22 0.03
CA ASP A 355 11.08 -4.68 0.86
C ASP A 355 10.55 -3.68 1.90
N ASP A 356 10.72 -4.00 3.18
CA ASP A 356 10.24 -3.18 4.30
C ASP A 356 10.96 -1.81 4.38
N SER A 357 12.13 -1.69 3.74
CA SER A 357 12.91 -0.44 3.66
C SER A 357 12.63 0.36 2.38
N PHE A 358 11.61 -0.01 1.60
CA PHE A 358 11.20 0.72 0.41
C PHE A 358 10.56 2.07 0.72
N ILE A 359 9.71 2.13 1.75
CA ILE A 359 9.03 3.36 2.19
C ILE A 359 10.00 4.17 3.05
N THR A 360 10.34 5.37 2.60
CA THR A 360 11.28 6.27 3.29
C THR A 360 10.58 7.38 4.09
N GLU A 361 9.36 7.75 3.70
CA GLU A 361 8.49 8.65 4.46
C GLU A 361 7.02 8.22 4.33
N SER A 362 6.31 8.20 5.45
CA SER A 362 4.88 7.94 5.51
C SER A 362 4.21 8.65 6.68
N ASP A 363 2.91 8.88 6.55
CA ASP A 363 2.06 9.37 7.65
C ASP A 363 1.06 8.28 8.08
N ARG A 364 0.47 8.42 9.26
CA ARG A 364 -0.51 7.46 9.80
C ARG A 364 -1.81 8.15 10.17
N TYR A 365 -2.89 7.80 9.46
CA TYR A 365 -4.21 8.39 9.67
C TYR A 365 -5.32 7.34 9.77
N PRO A 366 -6.35 7.59 10.60
CA PRO A 366 -7.63 6.94 10.41
C PRO A 366 -8.18 7.28 9.02
N VAL A 367 -8.66 6.25 8.31
CA VAL A 367 -9.24 6.40 6.97
C VAL A 367 -10.59 5.70 6.88
N SER A 368 -11.45 6.17 5.98
CA SER A 368 -12.73 5.54 5.64
C SER A 368 -13.06 5.82 4.17
N VAL A 369 -14.21 5.35 3.69
CA VAL A 369 -14.73 5.64 2.35
C VAL A 369 -16.09 6.32 2.46
N GLU A 370 -16.34 7.34 1.65
CA GLU A 370 -17.66 7.95 1.53
C GLU A 370 -18.58 7.07 0.68
N LEU A 371 -19.76 6.73 1.21
CA LEU A 371 -20.71 5.81 0.56
C LEU A 371 -21.97 6.49 0.03
N THR A 372 -22.28 7.71 0.47
CA THR A 372 -23.59 8.34 0.26
C THR A 372 -23.57 9.60 -0.59
N GLY A 373 -22.42 10.26 -0.71
CA GLY A 373 -22.29 11.53 -1.42
C GLY A 373 -22.55 11.45 -2.93
N THR A 374 -23.18 12.47 -3.50
CA THR A 374 -23.45 12.56 -4.96
C THR A 374 -22.18 12.66 -5.79
N TYR A 375 -21.22 13.46 -5.34
CA TYR A 375 -19.94 13.66 -6.03
C TYR A 375 -18.80 12.87 -5.40
N THR A 376 -18.94 12.49 -4.13
CA THR A 376 -17.86 11.97 -3.29
C THR A 376 -17.94 10.49 -2.99
N ARG A 377 -18.97 9.78 -3.47
CA ARG A 377 -19.05 8.32 -3.30
C ARG A 377 -17.81 7.63 -3.89
N GLY A 378 -17.18 6.76 -3.12
CA GLY A 378 -15.93 6.08 -3.48
C GLY A 378 -14.65 6.85 -3.11
N MET A 379 -14.74 8.11 -2.66
CA MET A 379 -13.60 8.86 -2.18
C MET A 379 -13.09 8.28 -0.85
N MET A 380 -11.78 8.13 -0.73
CA MET A 380 -11.17 7.84 0.57
C MET A 380 -11.15 9.12 1.42
N VAL A 381 -11.66 9.03 2.64
CA VAL A 381 -11.67 10.11 3.62
C VAL A 381 -10.55 9.88 4.61
N MET A 382 -9.63 10.84 4.70
CA MET A 382 -8.51 10.82 5.65
C MET A 382 -8.80 11.76 6.83
N ASP A 383 -8.80 11.22 8.05
CA ASP A 383 -9.12 11.99 9.25
C ASP A 383 -7.87 12.55 9.91
N THR A 384 -7.53 13.79 9.56
CA THR A 384 -6.36 14.51 10.08
C THR A 384 -6.61 15.18 11.43
N VAL A 385 -7.87 15.23 11.89
CA VAL A 385 -8.29 15.97 13.10
C VAL A 385 -8.92 15.10 14.18
N GLY A 386 -9.19 13.82 13.91
CA GLY A 386 -9.63 12.81 14.88
C GLY A 386 -11.15 12.65 15.03
N PHE A 387 -11.96 13.04 14.03
CA PHE A 387 -13.42 12.89 14.09
C PHE A 387 -13.93 11.45 13.97
N LEU A 388 -13.23 10.58 13.23
CA LEU A 388 -13.65 9.19 13.03
C LEU A 388 -13.48 8.34 14.29
N LYS A 389 -12.67 8.79 15.25
CA LYS A 389 -12.39 8.08 16.52
C LYS A 389 -11.96 6.61 16.33
N LYS A 390 -11.36 6.27 15.18
CA LYS A 390 -10.84 4.91 14.94
C LYS A 390 -9.48 4.75 15.62
N ALA A 391 -9.29 3.60 16.26
CA ALA A 391 -8.00 3.22 16.84
C ALA A 391 -6.98 2.83 15.76
N HIS A 392 -7.43 2.11 14.73
CA HIS A 392 -6.59 1.71 13.61
C HIS A 392 -6.24 2.91 12.72
N LYS A 393 -4.96 2.98 12.32
CA LYS A 393 -4.43 4.00 11.43
C LYS A 393 -3.69 3.32 10.29
N ALA A 394 -4.08 3.63 9.06
CA ALA A 394 -3.37 3.16 7.87
C ALA A 394 -2.12 4.00 7.65
N CYS A 395 -1.06 3.37 7.13
CA CYS A 395 0.19 3.99 6.74
C CYS A 395 0.06 4.51 5.30
N ILE A 396 0.02 5.83 5.13
CA ILE A 396 -0.09 6.51 3.84
C ILE A 396 1.33 6.78 3.31
N MET A 397 1.68 6.19 2.17
CA MET A 397 3.01 6.37 1.57
C MET A 397 3.19 7.81 1.05
N LYS A 398 4.36 8.40 1.30
CA LYS A 398 4.69 9.77 0.84
C LYS A 398 5.97 9.83 0.03
N LYS A 399 7.01 9.13 0.48
CA LYS A 399 8.27 8.99 -0.25
C LYS A 399 8.75 7.55 -0.19
N VAL A 400 9.37 7.14 -1.29
CA VAL A 400 9.97 5.82 -1.44
C VAL A 400 11.40 5.97 -1.97
N ASP A 401 12.19 4.91 -1.82
CA ASP A 401 13.49 4.82 -2.46
C ASP A 401 13.33 4.55 -3.96
N MET A 402 13.36 5.61 -4.75
CA MET A 402 13.18 5.54 -6.21
C MET A 402 14.29 4.81 -6.94
N GLU A 403 15.51 4.79 -6.40
CA GLU A 403 16.62 4.05 -7.03
C GLU A 403 16.42 2.55 -6.83
N LYS A 404 16.04 2.15 -5.62
CA LYS A 404 15.62 0.78 -5.35
C LYS A 404 14.41 0.38 -6.19
N PHE A 405 13.42 1.27 -6.37
CA PHE A 405 12.26 1.01 -7.22
C PHE A 405 12.68 0.67 -8.65
N LYS A 406 13.56 1.50 -9.25
CA LYS A 406 14.11 1.28 -10.60
C LYS A 406 14.83 -0.06 -10.68
N GLN A 407 15.63 -0.42 -9.68
CA GLN A 407 16.34 -1.70 -9.66
C GLN A 407 15.38 -2.90 -9.62
N MET A 408 14.33 -2.83 -8.81
CA MET A 408 13.28 -3.85 -8.76
C MET A 408 12.54 -3.98 -10.09
N MET A 409 12.14 -2.84 -10.68
CA MET A 409 11.48 -2.81 -11.99
C MET A 409 12.38 -3.38 -13.10
N MET A 410 13.66 -2.99 -13.16
CA MET A 410 14.61 -3.55 -14.11
C MET A 410 14.77 -5.06 -13.94
N ALA A 411 14.88 -5.54 -12.69
CA ALA A 411 14.97 -6.97 -12.41
C ALA A 411 13.71 -7.75 -12.82
N ALA A 412 12.53 -7.13 -12.80
CA ALA A 412 11.27 -7.76 -13.20
C ALA A 412 11.29 -8.31 -14.64
N LEU A 413 12.07 -7.69 -15.54
CA LEU A 413 12.19 -8.10 -16.94
C LEU A 413 13.53 -8.73 -17.30
N LYS A 414 14.45 -8.93 -16.34
CA LYS A 414 15.63 -9.78 -16.55
C LYS A 414 15.23 -11.25 -16.56
#